data_AF-A0A2V6B4M5-F1
#
_entry.id   AF-A0A2V6B4M5-F1
#
_cell.length_a   1.000
_cell.length_b   1.000
_cell.length_c   1.000
_cell.angle_alpha   90.00
_cell.angle_beta   90.00
_cell.angle_gamma   90.00
#
_symmetry.space_group_name_H-M   'P 1'
#
loop_
_entity.id
_entity.type
_entity.pdbx_description
1 polymer ?
#
loop_
_entity_poly.entity_id
_entity_poly.type
_entity_poly.pdbx_seq_one_letter_code
_entity_poly.pdbx_strand_id
1 'polypeptide(L)' 'MKTTGKGRPKSEAQLLDHASNNLLRALKRDMLKKEGHIDYDKLRKEGYSERLLAKLANA' A
#
# COMPACT_ATOMS: atom_id res chain seq x y z
N MET A 1 15.71 0.04 33.56
CA MET A 1 14.30 -0.35 33.31
C MET A 1 14.04 -0.25 31.81
N LYS A 2 13.60 -1.35 31.16
CA LYS A 2 13.20 -1.32 29.75
C LYS A 2 11.93 -0.46 29.65
N THR A 3 12.06 0.75 29.12
CA THR A 3 10.92 1.58 28.73
C THR A 3 10.28 0.89 27.53
N THR A 4 9.36 -0.03 27.79
CA THR A 4 8.40 -0.47 26.79
C THR A 4 7.55 0.75 26.45
N GLY A 5 8.02 1.53 25.47
CA GLY A 5 7.28 2.65 24.92
C GLY A 5 5.92 2.10 24.48
N LYS A 6 4.88 2.42 25.26
CA LYS A 6 3.50 2.06 24.98
C LYS A 6 3.14 2.82 23.72
N GLY A 7 3.38 2.20 22.56
CA GLY A 7 3.13 2.78 21.26
C GLY A 7 1.70 3.30 21.24
N ARG A 8 1.51 4.56 20.86
CA ARG A 8 0.17 5.16 20.74
C ARG A 8 -0.72 4.19 19.96
N PRO A 9 -1.95 3.91 20.43
CA PRO A 9 -2.88 3.11 19.64
C PRO A 9 -3.01 3.80 18.28
N LYS A 10 -2.56 3.12 17.23
CA LYS A 10 -2.69 3.65 15.87
C LYS A 10 -4.18 3.83 15.63
N SER A 11 -4.59 5.05 15.30
CA SER A 11 -5.96 5.34 14.90
C SER A 11 -6.33 4.42 13.73
N GLU A 12 -7.61 4.09 13.58
CA GLU A 12 -8.09 3.24 12.48
C GLU A 12 -7.58 3.72 11.12
N ALA A 13 -7.59 5.05 10.89
CA ALA A 13 -7.00 5.67 9.71
C ALA A 13 -5.52 5.31 9.50
N GLN A 14 -4.70 5.28 10.55
CA GLN A 14 -3.28 4.91 10.46
C GLN A 14 -3.10 3.41 10.18
N LEU A 15 -3.99 2.56 10.70
CA LEU A 15 -3.98 1.12 10.42
C LEU A 15 -4.34 0.85 8.97
N LEU A 16 -5.40 1.51 8.47
CA LEU A 16 -5.82 1.45 7.07
C LEU A 16 -4.73 1.99 6.14
N ASP A 17 -4.08 3.09 6.51
CA ASP A 17 -2.98 3.65 5.72
C ASP A 17 -1.80 2.68 5.64
N HIS A 18 -1.42 2.08 6.77
CA HIS A 18 -0.33 1.12 6.82
C HIS A 18 -0.65 -0.17 6.03
N ALA A 19 -1.87 -0.69 6.13
CA ALA A 19 -2.32 -1.83 5.35
C ALA A 19 -2.31 -1.53 3.84
N SER A 20 -2.82 -0.35 3.46
CA SER A 20 -2.82 0.11 2.06
C SER A 20 -1.40 0.26 1.52
N ASN A 21 -0.47 0.80 2.31
CA ASN A 21 0.93 0.98 1.90
C ASN A 21 1.66 -0.37 1.76
N ASN A 22 1.35 -1.35 2.62
CA ASN A 22 1.89 -2.70 2.46
C ASN A 22 1.33 -3.39 1.21
N LEU A 23 0.04 -3.23 0.93
CA LEU A 23 -0.58 -3.75 -0.29
C LEU A 23 0.07 -3.12 -1.54
N LEU A 24 0.26 -1.80 -1.56
CA LEU A 24 0.95 -1.09 -2.64
C LEU A 24 2.35 -1.64 -2.89
N ARG A 25 3.14 -1.85 -1.83
CA ARG A 25 4.49 -2.40 -1.95
C ARG A 25 4.49 -3.82 -2.51
N ALA A 26 3.53 -4.65 -2.09
CA ALA A 26 3.38 -6.01 -2.60
C ALA A 26 3.03 -6.00 -4.10
N LEU A 27 2.05 -5.19 -4.50
CA LEU A 27 1.64 -5.02 -5.90
C LEU A 27 2.78 -4.52 -6.77
N LYS A 28 3.48 -3.44 -6.36
CA LYS A 28 4.65 -2.94 -7.10
C LYS A 28 5.67 -4.06 -7.33
N ARG A 29 6.01 -4.81 -6.29
CA ARG A 29 7.00 -5.89 -6.39
C ARG A 29 6.53 -7.03 -7.29
N ASP A 30 5.28 -7.45 -7.18
CA ASP A 30 4.73 -8.55 -7.98
C ASP A 30 4.67 -8.16 -9.46
N MET A 31 4.19 -6.95 -9.77
CA MET A 31 4.11 -6.44 -11.14
C MET A 31 5.49 -6.18 -11.74
N LEU A 32 6.40 -5.57 -11.00
CA LEU A 32 7.79 -5.39 -11.46
C LEU A 32 8.47 -6.74 -11.70
N LYS A 33 8.15 -7.78 -10.93
CA LYS A 33 8.70 -9.12 -11.12
C LYS A 33 8.09 -9.83 -12.35
N LYS A 34 6.79 -9.68 -12.59
CA LYS A 34 6.07 -10.37 -13.66
C LYS A 34 6.16 -9.66 -15.01
N GLU A 35 6.01 -8.34 -15.00
CA GLU A 35 5.83 -7.51 -16.19
C GLU A 35 6.95 -6.46 -16.37
N GLY A 36 7.80 -6.25 -15.37
CA GLY A 36 8.90 -5.27 -15.43
C GLY A 36 8.47 -3.81 -15.28
N HIS A 37 7.17 -3.54 -15.24
CA HIS A 37 6.58 -2.21 -15.06
C HIS A 37 5.29 -2.28 -14.24
N ILE A 38 4.77 -1.12 -13.85
CA ILE A 38 3.49 -1.01 -13.14
C ILE A 38 2.41 -0.64 -14.17
N ASP A 39 1.48 -1.55 -14.42
CA ASP A 39 0.32 -1.31 -15.29
C ASP A 39 -0.90 -0.82 -14.47
N TYR A 40 -1.11 0.49 -14.49
CA TYR A 40 -2.24 1.12 -13.79
C TYR A 40 -3.60 0.78 -14.41
N ASP A 41 -3.65 0.54 -15.73
CA ASP A 41 -4.86 0.14 -16.44
C ASP A 41 -5.29 -1.26 -16.03
N LYS A 42 -4.33 -2.18 -15.88
CA LYS A 42 -4.57 -3.52 -15.33
C LYS A 42 -5.13 -3.45 -13.92
N LEU A 43 -4.52 -2.65 -13.04
CA LEU A 43 -5.02 -2.51 -11.67
C LEU A 43 -6.43 -1.90 -11.63
N ARG A 44 -6.75 -0.97 -12.53
CA ARG A 44 -8.10 -0.41 -12.62
C ARG A 44 -9.12 -1.46 -13.08
N LYS A 45 -8.74 -2.34 -14.02
CA LYS A 45 -9.55 -3.47 -14.49
C LYS A 45 -9.74 -4.56 -13.43
N GLU A 46 -8.75 -4.78 -12.58
CA GLU A 46 -8.81 -5.73 -11.46
C GLU A 46 -9.67 -5.22 -10.28
N GLY A 47 -10.16 -3.97 -10.35
CA GLY A 47 -11.06 -3.40 -9.36
C GLY A 47 -10.36 -2.72 -8.18
N TYR A 48 -9.07 -2.40 -8.30
CA TYR A 48 -8.40 -1.62 -7.27
C TYR A 48 -8.97 -0.20 -7.19
N SER A 49 -9.14 0.31 -5.96
CA SER A 49 -9.74 1.63 -5.74
C SER A 49 -8.90 2.75 -6.33
N GLU A 50 -9.55 3.79 -6.85
CA GLU A 50 -8.86 4.97 -7.40
C GLU A 50 -7.94 5.64 -6.37
N ARG A 51 -8.31 5.62 -5.09
CA ARG A 51 -7.47 6.13 -3.99
C ARG A 51 -6.17 5.34 -3.85
N LEU A 52 -6.21 4.03 -4.03
CA LEU A 52 -5.02 3.18 -4.01
C LEU A 52 -4.15 3.45 -5.25
N LEU A 53 -4.76 3.54 -6.43
CA LEU A 53 -4.05 3.87 -7.68
C LEU A 53 -3.39 5.26 -7.62
N ALA A 54 -4.09 6.26 -7.07
CA ALA A 54 -3.55 7.60 -6.87
C ALA A 54 -2.35 7.58 -5.92
N LYS A 55 -2.41 6.80 -4.83
CA LYS A 55 -1.26 6.59 -3.96
C LYS A 55 -0.11 5.86 -4.66
N LEU A 56 -0.41 4.94 -5.56
CA LEU A 56 0.59 4.20 -6.33
C LEU A 56 1.36 5.13 -7.28
N ALA A 57 0.64 6.02 -7.96
CA ALA A 57 1.20 7.00 -8.90
C ALA A 57 2.02 8.10 -8.21
N ASN A 58 1.67 8.45 -6.96
CA ASN A 58 2.31 9.52 -6.20
C ASN A 58 3.44 9.03 -5.26
N ALA A 59 3.82 7.76 -5.34
CA ALA A 59 4.83 7.11 -4.49
C ALA A 59 6.00 6.59 -5.32
#